data_AF-A0A1Q4ZRQ2-F1
#
_entry.id   AF-A0A1Q4ZRQ2-F1
#
_cell.length_a   1.000
_cell.length_b   1.000
_cell.length_c   1.000
_cell.angle_alpha   90.00
_cell.angle_beta   90.00
_cell.angle_gamma   90.00
#
_symmetry.space_group_name_H-M   'P 1'
#
loop_
_entity.id
_entity.type
_entity.pdbx_description
1 polymer ?
#
loop_
_entity_poly.entity_id
_entity_poly.type
_entity_poly.pdbx_seq_one_letter_code
_entity_poly.pdbx_strand_id
1 'polypeptide(L)' 'MWFVTVLGPVPPAHKTQEWMDLATQVLAYRATYEITDQAVALGPPPAAYVPRRTEWHRELTKDLRRW' A
#
# COMPACT_ATOMS: atom_id res chain seq x y z
N MET A 1 1.50 4.09 12.37
CA MET A 1 1.19 2.66 12.17
C MET A 1 0.30 2.54 10.92
N TRP A 2 0.88 2.77 9.74
CA TRP A 2 0.16 2.90 8.46
C TRP A 2 -0.79 1.72 8.19
N PHE A 3 -0.35 0.51 8.55
CA PHE A 3 -1.07 -0.73 8.31
C PHE A 3 -2.46 -0.71 8.93
N VAL A 4 -2.55 -0.34 10.21
CA VAL A 4 -3.82 -0.29 10.94
C VAL A 4 -4.69 0.88 10.48
N THR A 5 -4.07 2.03 10.14
CA THR A 5 -4.81 3.22 9.68
C THR A 5 -5.34 3.12 8.25
N VAL A 6 -4.69 2.37 7.37
CA VAL A 6 -5.00 2.32 5.94
C VAL A 6 -5.71 1.03 5.54
N LEU A 7 -5.32 -0.11 6.10
CA LEU A 7 -5.97 -1.41 5.83
C LEU A 7 -6.97 -1.80 6.93
N GLY A 8 -6.98 -1.10 8.07
CA GLY A 8 -7.74 -1.50 9.24
C GLY A 8 -7.01 -2.57 10.09
N PRO A 9 -7.34 -2.69 11.38
CA PRO A 9 -6.67 -3.61 12.29
C PRO A 9 -6.96 -5.09 12.01
N VAL A 10 -8.04 -5.41 11.31
CA VAL A 10 -8.53 -6.79 11.14
C VAL A 10 -9.08 -6.98 9.73
N PRO A 11 -8.76 -8.10 9.05
CA PRO A 11 -9.36 -8.40 7.76
C PRO A 11 -10.88 -8.57 7.89
N PRO A 12 -11.66 -8.03 6.95
CA PRO A 12 -13.10 -8.20 6.94
C PRO A 12 -13.48 -9.64 6.54
N ALA A 13 -14.44 -10.22 7.27
CA ALA A 13 -14.78 -11.65 7.22
C ALA A 13 -15.11 -12.22 5.83
N HIS A 14 -15.49 -11.37 4.86
CA HIS A 14 -15.89 -11.76 3.51
C HIS A 14 -14.84 -11.44 2.43
N LYS A 15 -13.72 -10.78 2.78
CA LYS A 15 -12.69 -10.33 1.83
C LYS A 15 -11.26 -10.45 2.38
N THR A 16 -11.03 -11.40 3.29
CA THR A 16 -9.71 -11.66 3.90
C THR A 16 -8.62 -11.90 2.86
N GLN A 17 -8.90 -12.60 1.75
CA GLN A 17 -7.91 -12.83 0.69
C GLN A 17 -7.54 -11.53 -0.04
N GLU A 18 -8.51 -10.71 -0.45
CA GLU A 18 -8.24 -9.41 -1.08
C GLU A 18 -7.45 -8.49 -0.15
N TRP A 19 -7.77 -8.53 1.14
CA TRP A 19 -7.05 -7.76 2.15
C TRP A 19 -5.60 -8.22 2.31
N MET A 20 -5.36 -9.55 2.39
CA MET A 20 -4.01 -10.11 2.50
C MET A 20 -3.17 -9.87 1.24
N ASP A 21 -3.80 -9.97 0.07
CA ASP A 21 -3.14 -9.68 -1.20
C ASP A 21 -2.72 -8.21 -1.26
N LEU A 22 -3.61 -7.29 -0.92
CA LEU A 22 -3.29 -5.86 -0.86
C LEU A 22 -2.19 -5.55 0.15
N ALA A 23 -2.25 -6.14 1.35
CA ALA A 23 -1.19 -6.02 2.35
C ALA A 23 0.17 -6.50 1.82
N THR A 24 0.19 -7.62 1.11
CA THR A 24 1.39 -8.19 0.49
C THR A 24 1.94 -7.29 -0.60
N GLN A 25 1.08 -6.75 -1.48
CA GLN A 25 1.49 -5.84 -2.53
C GLN A 25 2.09 -4.54 -1.97
N VAL A 26 1.51 -3.98 -0.89
CA VAL A 26 2.06 -2.80 -0.22
C VAL A 26 3.41 -3.12 0.42
N LEU A 27 3.57 -4.29 1.06
CA LEU A 27 4.86 -4.71 1.61
C LEU A 27 5.92 -4.89 0.51
N ALA A 28 5.56 -5.50 -0.62
CA ALA A 28 6.44 -5.66 -1.77
C ALA A 28 6.87 -4.30 -2.36
N TYR A 29 5.93 -3.34 -2.48
CA TYR A 29 6.23 -1.98 -2.91
C TYR A 29 7.21 -1.29 -1.95
N ARG A 30 6.95 -1.40 -0.64
CA ARG A 30 7.81 -0.82 0.40
C ARG A 30 9.21 -1.44 0.39
N ALA A 31 9.33 -2.74 0.20
CA ALA A 31 10.62 -3.41 0.08
C ALA A 31 11.37 -2.99 -1.20
N THR A 32 10.64 -2.82 -2.31
CA THR A 32 11.22 -2.41 -3.61
C THR A 32 11.76 -0.99 -3.59
N TYR A 33 11.11 -0.07 -2.86
CA TYR A 33 11.47 1.35 -2.81
C TYR A 33 12.01 1.79 -1.44
N GLU A 34 12.41 0.83 -0.60
CA GLU A 34 13.01 1.05 0.72
C GLU A 34 12.22 2.02 1.61
N ILE A 35 10.89 1.88 1.61
CA ILE A 35 10.00 2.74 2.39
C ILE A 35 9.96 2.26 3.84
N THR A 36 10.70 2.96 4.68
CA THR A 36 10.79 2.71 6.13
C THR A 36 9.75 3.48 6.95
N ASP A 37 9.02 4.42 6.34
CA ASP A 37 8.08 5.29 7.02
C ASP A 37 6.91 4.52 7.67
N GLN A 38 6.77 4.63 8.98
CA GLN A 38 5.75 3.89 9.75
C GLN A 38 4.38 4.56 9.76
N ALA A 39 4.28 5.81 9.30
CA ALA A 39 3.03 6.57 9.23
C ALA A 39 2.39 6.49 7.83
N VAL A 40 3.20 6.48 6.78
CA VAL A 40 2.72 6.49 5.38
C VAL A 40 2.85 5.11 4.75
N ALA A 41 1.74 4.58 4.20
CA ALA A 41 1.71 3.23 3.61
C ALA A 41 2.66 3.07 2.42
N LEU A 42 2.60 4.02 1.47
CA LEU A 42 3.37 4.00 0.22
C LEU A 42 4.55 4.99 0.23
N GLY A 43 4.84 5.61 1.37
CA GLY A 43 5.83 6.68 1.46
C GLY A 43 5.44 7.94 0.69
N PRO A 44 6.37 8.91 0.54
CA PRO A 44 6.14 10.09 -0.27
C PRO A 44 6.03 9.73 -1.76
N PRO A 45 5.25 10.49 -2.54
CA PRO A 45 5.16 10.28 -3.98
C PRO A 45 6.55 10.39 -4.63
N PRO A 46 6.81 9.62 -5.71
CA PRO A 46 8.10 9.63 -6.37
C PRO A 46 8.48 11.04 -6.83
N ALA A 47 9.64 11.53 -6.38
CA ALA A 47 10.14 12.87 -6.70
C ALA A 47 10.45 13.06 -8.19
N ALA A 48 10.79 11.97 -8.88
CA ALA A 48 10.96 11.94 -10.33
C ALA A 48 9.86 11.05 -10.94
N TYR A 49 9.32 11.46 -12.09
CA TYR A 49 8.32 10.67 -12.82
C TYR A 49 8.97 9.40 -13.38
N VAL A 50 8.87 8.31 -12.63
CA VAL A 50 9.25 6.96 -13.06
C VAL A 50 7.96 6.23 -13.41
N PRO A 51 7.66 5.97 -14.70
CA PRO A 51 6.35 5.48 -15.13
C PRO A 51 5.86 4.28 -14.31
N ARG A 52 6.72 3.26 -14.15
CA ARG A 52 6.42 2.04 -13.39
C ARG A 52 6.12 2.29 -11.91
N ARG A 53 6.89 3.16 -11.25
CA ARG A 53 6.69 3.47 -9.81
C ARG A 53 5.43 4.31 -9.61
N THR A 54 5.18 5.28 -10.49
CA THR A 54 4.03 6.17 -10.42
C THR A 54 2.72 5.41 -10.67
N GLU A 55 2.71 4.52 -11.65
CA GLU A 55 1.54 3.68 -11.96
C GLU A 55 1.23 2.72 -10.81
N TRP A 56 2.24 1.99 -10.32
CA TRP A 56 2.06 1.08 -9.19
C TRP A 56 1.62 1.80 -7.90
N HIS A 57 2.21 2.97 -7.61
CA HIS A 57 1.78 3.80 -6.49
C HIS A 57 0.31 4.22 -6.63
N ARG A 58 -0.12 4.58 -7.84
CA ARG A 58 -1.49 5.02 -8.12
C ARG A 58 -2.50 3.87 -7.98
N GLU A 59 -2.16 2.68 -8.46
CA GLU A 59 -2.99 1.48 -8.31
C GLU A 59 -3.18 1.13 -6.84
N LEU A 60 -2.08 0.99 -6.08
CA LEU A 60 -2.15 0.73 -4.64
C LEU A 60 -2.93 1.80 -3.89
N THR A 61 -2.76 3.09 -4.26
CA THR A 61 -3.55 4.18 -3.64
C THR A 61 -5.04 4.03 -3.90
N LYS A 62 -5.44 3.58 -5.11
CA LYS A 62 -6.86 3.34 -5.43
C LYS A 62 -7.41 2.15 -4.66
N ASP A 63 -6.67 1.06 -4.58
CA ASP A 63 -7.11 -0.14 -3.87
C ASP A 63 -7.18 0.08 -2.36
N LEU A 64 -6.24 0.83 -1.80
CA LEU A 64 -6.27 1.24 -0.38
C LEU A 64 -7.45 2.17 -0.08
N ARG A 65 -7.89 3.01 -1.01
CA ARG A 65 -9.09 3.86 -0.84
C ARG A 65 -10.40 3.07 -0.89
N ARG A 66 -10.37 1.81 -1.34
CA ARG A 66 -11.55 0.95 -1.44
C ARG A 66 -11.91 0.28 -0.11
N TRP A 67 -11.04 0.42 0.89
CA TRP A 67 -11.16 -0.09 2.26
C TRP A 67 -11.40 1.06 3.23
#